data_AF-A0A0R1XIL1-F1
#
_entry.id   AF-A0A0R1XIL1-F1
#
_cell.length_a   1.000
_cell.length_b   1.000
_cell.length_c   1.000
_cell.angle_alpha   90.00
_cell.angle_beta   90.00
_cell.angle_gamma   90.00
#
_symmetry.space_group_name_H-M   'P 1'
#
loop_
_entity.id
_entity.type
_entity.pdbx_description
1 polymer ?
#
loop_
_entity_poly.entity_id
_entity_poly.type
_entity_poly.pdbx_seq_one_letter_code
_entity_poly.pdbx_strand_id
1 'polypeptide(L)'
;MTAVSIALTIFVIIMIFNTVGAIVTVFHRPRNIASTLAWLMVLILLPVVGFLLYAFLGRGLAQEKIFDISHGEHIGLQHLKQMILTDDKADPDNERSDHTTTHTARQLIRYFVNAQDAPLTKRNFVQVYTDGQAQIQAIFQDIRAAKETVHVEYYAFFNDNIGNQFLDLLTEKAKEGLEVRLIYDPWGSPHTSRRWFRDYEAAGGQVVPFITAQNVVAKTRLNYHLHRKIVVIDGRIGYTGGFNVGDQYVEPTKKFGYWRDTQIRLEGTAVLSLQERFAMDWNASVGRNGELITFQPKYFRHPDPKLDGHANIQLVSDGPDSTAQILKGGMMRMIMLAEKSVWIQTPYLIPDDSMIDTLMVAAASGVDVRIMIPNKPDHPFIYRATQYYANLLTLTGVKIYIYDKGFIHAKTAVMDNKVVTVGSMNQDIRSYALNFEANCFIYDSRVSQQFTDIFNADIKDSTLLTRQAIAKQSRWLRFKQYFSRLLSPIL
;
A
#
# COMPACT_ATOMS: atom_id res chain seq x y z
N MET A 1 -6.27 -62.69 2.78
CA MET A 1 -5.65 -61.41 3.16
C MET A 1 -6.01 -61.11 4.60
N THR A 2 -5.04 -60.82 5.46
CA THR A 2 -5.31 -60.41 6.84
C THR A 2 -5.93 -59.00 6.83
N ALA A 3 -6.71 -58.62 7.85
CA ALA A 3 -7.23 -57.26 7.97
C ALA A 3 -6.09 -56.21 7.89
N VAL A 4 -4.90 -56.58 8.40
CA VAL A 4 -3.66 -55.79 8.28
C VAL A 4 -3.21 -55.62 6.83
N SER A 5 -3.22 -56.68 6.00
CA SER A 5 -2.82 -56.56 4.59
C SER A 5 -3.81 -55.74 3.76
N ILE A 6 -5.09 -55.78 4.11
CA ILE A 6 -6.12 -54.94 3.47
C ILE A 6 -5.91 -53.48 3.86
N ALA A 7 -5.73 -53.18 5.15
CA ALA A 7 -5.47 -51.83 5.64
C ALA A 7 -4.19 -51.23 5.05
N LEU A 8 -3.11 -52.01 4.95
CA LEU A 8 -1.86 -51.58 4.33
C LEU A 8 -2.03 -51.28 2.83
N THR A 9 -2.74 -52.14 2.10
CA THR A 9 -3.04 -51.91 0.68
C THR A 9 -3.84 -50.63 0.48
N ILE A 10 -4.87 -50.40 1.30
CA ILE A 10 -5.68 -49.17 1.28
C ILE A 10 -4.81 -47.95 1.57
N PHE A 11 -3.94 -48.01 2.58
CA PHE A 11 -3.03 -46.92 2.93
C PHE A 11 -2.07 -46.58 1.77
N VAL A 12 -1.45 -47.59 1.14
CA VAL A 12 -0.56 -47.40 -0.01
C VAL A 12 -1.29 -46.77 -1.19
N ILE A 13 -2.51 -47.24 -1.49
CA ILE A 13 -3.36 -46.68 -2.54
C ILE A 13 -3.64 -45.19 -2.25
N ILE A 14 -4.03 -44.84 -1.02
CA ILE A 14 -4.26 -43.44 -0.62
C ILE A 14 -3.00 -42.61 -0.81
N MET A 15 -1.82 -43.12 -0.41
CA MET A 15 -0.55 -42.40 -0.56
C MET A 15 -0.18 -42.15 -2.03
N ILE A 16 -0.41 -43.13 -2.92
CA ILE A 16 -0.16 -42.99 -4.36
C ILE A 16 -1.07 -41.90 -4.94
N PHE A 17 -2.39 -41.99 -4.71
CA PHE A 17 -3.34 -41.00 -5.21
C PHE A 17 -3.10 -39.61 -4.62
N ASN A 18 -2.75 -39.52 -3.34
CA ASN A 18 -2.37 -38.27 -2.69
C ASN A 18 -1.13 -37.64 -3.33
N THR A 19 -0.09 -38.45 -3.60
CA THR A 19 1.16 -37.97 -4.21
C THR A 19 0.95 -37.50 -5.65
N VAL A 20 0.22 -38.28 -6.46
CA VAL A 20 -0.15 -37.88 -7.83
C VAL A 20 -0.98 -36.60 -7.79
N GLY A 21 -1.98 -36.53 -6.90
CA GLY A 21 -2.78 -35.34 -6.69
C GLY A 21 -1.93 -34.14 -6.28
N ALA A 22 -0.90 -34.32 -5.44
CA ALA A 22 -0.02 -33.25 -4.96
C ALA A 22 0.80 -32.67 -6.11
N ILE A 23 1.39 -33.53 -6.95
CA ILE A 23 2.14 -33.14 -8.14
C ILE A 23 1.21 -32.39 -9.10
N VAL A 24 0.06 -32.97 -9.46
CA VAL A 24 -0.90 -32.31 -10.35
C VAL A 24 -1.31 -30.95 -9.78
N THR A 25 -1.65 -30.87 -8.50
CA THR A 25 -2.12 -29.64 -7.85
C THR A 25 -1.08 -28.53 -7.82
N VAL A 26 0.17 -28.86 -7.53
CA VAL A 26 1.26 -27.89 -7.43
C VAL A 26 1.73 -27.42 -8.80
N PHE A 27 1.86 -28.34 -9.76
CA PHE A 27 2.34 -28.03 -11.11
C PHE A 27 1.26 -27.53 -12.07
N HIS A 28 -0.01 -27.61 -11.69
CA HIS A 28 -1.10 -27.03 -12.48
C HIS A 28 -0.99 -25.50 -12.60
N ARG A 29 -0.23 -24.82 -11.74
CA ARG A 29 -0.01 -23.37 -11.82
C ARG A 29 1.46 -22.99 -11.62
N PRO A 30 2.00 -22.08 -12.46
CA PRO A 30 3.34 -21.56 -12.23
C PRO A 30 3.38 -20.80 -10.90
N ARG A 31 4.34 -21.16 -10.06
CA ARG A 31 4.69 -20.47 -8.81
C ARG A 31 6.20 -20.37 -8.70
N ASN A 32 6.70 -19.51 -7.81
CA ASN A 32 8.12 -19.54 -7.49
C ASN A 32 8.51 -20.93 -6.94
N ILE A 33 9.74 -21.34 -7.22
CA ILE A 33 10.22 -22.71 -6.93
C ILE A 33 10.10 -23.01 -5.44
N ALA A 34 10.38 -22.05 -4.57
CA ALA A 34 10.26 -22.20 -3.13
C ALA A 34 8.83 -22.51 -2.68
N SER A 35 7.81 -21.81 -3.18
CA SER A 35 6.41 -22.11 -2.83
C SER A 35 5.94 -23.43 -3.42
N THR A 36 6.39 -23.76 -4.64
CA THR A 36 6.14 -25.07 -5.27
C THR A 36 6.65 -26.19 -4.37
N LEU A 37 7.91 -26.12 -3.93
CA LEU A 37 8.50 -27.11 -3.05
C LEU A 37 7.82 -27.14 -1.66
N ALA A 38 7.51 -25.98 -1.09
CA ALA A 38 6.81 -25.90 0.20
C ALA A 38 5.45 -26.58 0.16
N TRP A 39 4.63 -26.28 -0.85
CA TRP A 39 3.32 -26.92 -1.01
C TRP A 39 3.43 -28.40 -1.36
N LEU A 40 4.41 -28.79 -2.17
CA LEU A 40 4.67 -30.20 -2.44
C LEU A 40 5.03 -30.96 -1.15
N MET A 41 5.89 -30.38 -0.30
CA MET A 41 6.21 -30.96 1.01
C MET A 41 4.97 -31.07 1.90
N VAL A 42 4.17 -30.01 2.03
CA VAL A 42 2.94 -30.03 2.85
C VAL A 42 1.96 -31.09 2.35
N LEU A 43 1.74 -31.18 1.04
CA LEU A 43 0.79 -32.11 0.44
C LEU A 43 1.25 -33.57 0.53
N ILE A 44 2.56 -33.83 0.49
CA ILE A 44 3.13 -35.18 0.62
C ILE A 44 3.22 -35.61 2.09
N LEU A 45 3.67 -34.72 2.99
CA LEU A 45 3.89 -35.04 4.41
C LEU A 45 2.61 -35.07 5.23
N LEU A 46 1.56 -34.38 4.79
CA LEU A 46 0.24 -34.38 5.42
C LEU A 46 -0.81 -34.87 4.41
N PRO A 47 -0.91 -36.19 4.14
CA PRO A 47 -1.89 -36.71 3.21
C PRO A 47 -3.31 -36.30 3.58
N VAL A 48 -4.14 -35.96 2.59
CA VAL A 48 -5.51 -35.43 2.75
C VAL A 48 -5.59 -34.06 3.44
N VAL A 49 -4.99 -33.90 4.62
CA VAL A 49 -4.99 -32.65 5.40
C VAL A 49 -4.26 -31.53 4.66
N GLY A 50 -3.16 -31.84 3.98
CA GLY A 50 -2.40 -30.90 3.18
C GLY A 50 -3.23 -30.29 2.05
N PHE A 51 -4.18 -31.05 1.47
CA PHE A 51 -5.10 -30.54 0.45
C PHE A 51 -6.13 -29.57 1.04
N LEU A 52 -6.59 -29.81 2.27
CA LEU A 52 -7.41 -28.83 2.99
C LEU A 52 -6.62 -27.54 3.22
N LEU A 53 -5.41 -27.64 3.75
CA LEU A 53 -4.53 -26.48 3.96
C LEU A 53 -4.25 -25.72 2.65
N TYR A 54 -3.96 -26.45 1.57
CA TYR A 54 -3.73 -25.87 0.25
C TYR A 54 -4.97 -25.18 -0.31
N ALA A 55 -6.16 -25.75 -0.11
CA ALA A 55 -7.41 -25.15 -0.53
C ALA A 55 -7.64 -23.80 0.15
N PHE A 56 -7.35 -23.68 1.45
CA PHE A 56 -7.56 -22.43 2.21
C PHE A 56 -6.45 -21.39 2.02
N LEU A 57 -5.18 -21.81 1.93
CA LEU A 57 -4.03 -20.90 1.98
C LEU A 57 -3.23 -20.84 0.67
N GLY A 58 -3.25 -21.90 -0.14
CA GLY A 58 -2.35 -22.06 -1.29
C GLY A 58 -2.95 -21.67 -2.64
N ARG A 59 -4.29 -21.73 -2.80
CA ARG A 59 -4.96 -21.61 -4.11
C ARG A 59 -4.78 -20.25 -4.81
N GLY A 60 -4.46 -19.18 -4.09
CA GLY A 60 -4.37 -17.81 -4.61
C GLY A 60 -5.71 -17.29 -5.15
N LEU A 61 -5.75 -16.05 -5.64
CA LEU A 61 -6.91 -15.54 -6.39
C LEU A 61 -7.10 -16.36 -7.68
N ALA A 62 -8.30 -16.87 -7.93
CA ALA A 62 -8.63 -17.46 -9.22
C ALA A 62 -8.57 -16.37 -10.30
N GLN A 63 -7.69 -16.56 -11.31
CA GLN A 63 -7.45 -15.62 -12.41
C GLN A 63 -8.74 -15.14 -13.08
N GLU A 64 -9.75 -16.01 -13.23
CA GLU A 64 -11.03 -15.66 -13.86
C GLU A 64 -11.76 -14.48 -13.20
N LYS A 65 -11.50 -14.19 -11.91
CA LYS A 65 -12.10 -13.03 -11.20
C LYS A 65 -11.09 -11.91 -10.89
N ILE A 66 -9.80 -12.10 -11.19
CA ILE A 66 -8.82 -11.01 -11.27
C ILE A 66 -9.12 -10.16 -12.52
N PHE A 67 -9.55 -10.80 -13.60
CA PHE A 67 -10.00 -10.11 -14.81
C PHE A 67 -11.17 -9.16 -14.54
N ASP A 68 -12.15 -9.54 -13.70
CA ASP A 68 -13.25 -8.64 -13.30
C ASP A 68 -12.80 -7.44 -12.42
N ILE A 69 -11.67 -7.53 -11.71
CA ILE A 69 -11.11 -6.45 -10.86
C ILE A 69 -10.24 -5.49 -11.69
N SER A 70 -9.44 -6.04 -12.60
CA SER A 70 -8.53 -5.28 -13.47
C SER A 70 -9.20 -4.63 -14.67
N HIS A 71 -10.31 -5.19 -15.17
CA HIS A 71 -11.04 -4.70 -16.36
C HIS A 71 -12.37 -4.01 -16.00
N GLY A 72 -12.51 -3.43 -14.80
CA GLY A 72 -13.42 -2.31 -14.68
C GLY A 72 -12.92 -1.25 -15.66
N GLU A 73 -13.52 -1.16 -16.86
CA GLU A 73 -13.10 -0.23 -17.91
C GLU A 73 -12.80 1.11 -17.26
N HIS A 74 -11.60 1.65 -17.52
CA HIS A 74 -11.22 2.97 -17.04
C HIS A 74 -12.38 3.93 -17.23
N ILE A 75 -12.98 4.35 -16.11
CA ILE A 75 -14.29 5.01 -16.11
C ILE A 75 -14.24 6.29 -16.95
N GLY A 76 -13.04 6.88 -17.07
CA GLY A 76 -12.77 7.94 -18.02
C GLY A 76 -11.31 8.29 -18.21
N LEU A 77 -10.35 7.33 -18.23
CA LEU A 77 -8.91 7.64 -18.38
C LEU A 77 -8.61 8.55 -19.58
N GLN A 78 -9.30 8.36 -20.71
CA GLN A 78 -9.13 9.24 -21.87
C GLN A 78 -9.64 10.67 -21.59
N HIS A 79 -10.78 10.80 -20.90
CA HIS A 79 -11.30 12.10 -20.47
C HIS A 79 -10.38 12.75 -19.43
N LEU A 80 -9.90 11.99 -18.45
CA LEU A 80 -8.91 12.39 -17.45
C LEU A 80 -7.67 12.98 -18.13
N LYS A 81 -7.06 12.23 -19.05
CA LYS A 81 -5.89 12.67 -19.82
C LYS A 81 -6.18 13.94 -20.60
N GLN A 82 -7.35 14.03 -21.23
CA GLN A 82 -7.75 15.24 -21.93
C GLN A 82 -7.91 16.44 -20.99
N MET A 83 -8.46 16.24 -19.80
CA MET A 83 -8.58 17.29 -18.78
C MET A 83 -7.21 17.74 -18.28
N ILE A 84 -6.29 16.81 -18.02
CA ILE A 84 -4.90 17.10 -17.64
C ILE A 84 -4.21 17.91 -18.74
N LEU A 85 -4.28 17.45 -20.00
CA LEU A 85 -3.70 18.15 -21.13
C LEU A 85 -4.28 19.54 -21.34
N THR A 86 -5.55 19.74 -21.01
CA THR A 86 -6.21 21.04 -21.12
C THR A 86 -5.72 22.00 -20.03
N ASP A 87 -5.58 21.52 -18.79
CA ASP A 87 -5.03 22.29 -17.69
C ASP A 87 -3.54 22.63 -17.90
N ASP A 88 -2.76 21.68 -18.44
CA ASP A 88 -1.36 21.89 -18.80
C ASP A 88 -1.19 22.99 -19.86
N LYS A 89 -2.08 23.04 -20.86
CA LYS A 89 -2.07 24.09 -21.89
C LYS A 89 -2.52 25.44 -21.37
N ALA A 90 -3.35 25.45 -20.32
CA ALA A 90 -3.85 26.67 -19.69
C ALA A 90 -2.81 27.29 -18.74
N ASP A 91 -1.69 26.60 -18.45
CA ASP A 91 -0.57 27.15 -17.69
C ASP A 91 0.11 28.28 -18.48
N PRO A 92 -0.04 29.56 -18.06
CA PRO A 92 0.61 30.68 -18.73
C PRO A 92 2.14 30.64 -18.59
N ASP A 93 2.66 29.82 -17.68
CA ASP A 93 4.06 29.71 -17.30
C ASP A 93 4.53 28.25 -17.44
N ASN A 94 4.21 27.60 -18.56
CA ASN A 94 4.50 26.20 -18.89
C ASN A 94 5.98 25.78 -18.64
N GLU A 95 6.89 26.75 -18.49
CA GLU A 95 8.27 26.56 -18.04
C GLU A 95 8.41 26.19 -16.54
N ARG A 96 7.56 26.69 -15.64
CA ARG A 96 7.66 26.47 -14.17
C ARG A 96 7.64 24.99 -13.77
N SER A 97 6.85 24.17 -14.47
CA SER A 97 6.71 22.73 -14.21
C SER A 97 7.78 21.89 -14.92
N ASP A 98 8.35 22.37 -16.04
CA ASP A 98 9.39 21.63 -16.77
C ASP A 98 10.79 21.81 -16.16
N HIS A 99 11.01 22.88 -15.38
CA HIS A 99 12.24 23.11 -14.62
C HIS A 99 12.36 22.28 -13.33
N THR A 100 11.25 21.79 -12.77
CA THR A 100 11.26 20.94 -11.57
C THR A 100 11.53 19.47 -11.89
N THR A 101 11.12 19.01 -13.08
CA THR A 101 11.37 17.63 -13.54
C THR A 101 12.78 17.47 -14.10
N THR A 102 13.69 16.95 -13.28
CA THR A 102 15.05 16.61 -13.72
C THR A 102 15.10 15.58 -14.86
N HIS A 103 16.19 15.54 -15.64
CA HIS A 103 16.36 14.54 -16.70
C HIS A 103 16.21 13.10 -16.17
N THR A 104 16.74 12.84 -14.98
CA THR A 104 16.62 11.58 -14.24
C THR A 104 15.16 11.22 -13.96
N ALA A 105 14.35 12.19 -13.50
CA ALA A 105 12.92 12.00 -13.25
C ALA A 105 12.14 11.61 -14.52
N ARG A 106 12.51 12.11 -15.71
CA ARG A 106 11.84 11.76 -16.97
C ARG A 106 11.89 10.27 -17.30
N GLN A 107 12.96 9.57 -16.90
CA GLN A 107 13.05 8.12 -17.14
C GLN A 107 12.08 7.34 -16.26
N LEU A 108 11.88 7.77 -15.01
CA LEU A 108 10.88 7.19 -14.12
C LEU A 108 9.45 7.52 -14.59
N ILE A 109 9.22 8.74 -15.08
CA ILE A 109 7.92 9.13 -15.64
C ILE A 109 7.53 8.24 -16.82
N ARG A 110 8.46 8.04 -17.77
CA ARG A 110 8.27 7.16 -18.93
C ARG A 110 8.00 5.72 -18.52
N TYR A 111 8.64 5.24 -17.46
CA TYR A 111 8.38 3.90 -16.94
C TYR A 111 6.90 3.75 -16.54
N PHE A 112 6.35 4.68 -15.75
CA PHE A 112 4.95 4.60 -15.32
C PHE A 112 3.93 4.83 -16.44
N VAL A 113 4.24 5.73 -17.39
CA VAL A 113 3.41 5.91 -18.60
C VAL A 113 3.35 4.61 -19.40
N ASN A 114 4.47 3.93 -19.60
CA ASN A 114 4.49 2.71 -20.41
C ASN A 114 3.98 1.47 -19.67
N ALA A 115 4.13 1.41 -18.35
CA ALA A 115 3.78 0.23 -17.55
C ALA A 115 2.30 0.22 -17.10
N GLN A 116 1.71 1.37 -16.79
CA GLN A 116 0.35 1.47 -16.24
C GLN A 116 -0.51 2.56 -16.90
N ASP A 117 0.01 3.24 -17.91
CA ASP A 117 -0.67 4.39 -18.52
C ASP A 117 -0.97 5.53 -17.53
N ALA A 118 -0.15 5.64 -16.46
CA ALA A 118 -0.31 6.61 -15.40
C ALA A 118 0.04 8.03 -15.92
N PRO A 119 -0.93 8.96 -16.01
CA PRO A 119 -0.68 10.28 -16.58
C PRO A 119 0.14 11.15 -15.64
N LEU A 120 1.04 11.95 -16.20
CA LEU A 120 1.75 12.99 -15.45
C LEU A 120 0.81 14.18 -15.26
N THR A 121 0.48 14.48 -14.01
CA THR A 121 -0.29 15.66 -13.63
C THR A 121 0.64 16.79 -13.26
N LYS A 122 0.31 18.02 -13.63
CA LYS A 122 1.08 19.23 -13.30
C LYS A 122 0.26 20.18 -12.43
N ARG A 123 0.92 21.24 -11.96
CA ARG A 123 0.31 22.33 -11.16
C ARG A 123 -0.45 21.84 -9.92
N ASN A 124 0.05 20.80 -9.29
CA ASN A 124 -0.55 20.31 -8.05
C ASN A 124 0.00 21.08 -6.86
N PHE A 125 -0.88 21.43 -5.94
CA PHE A 125 -0.53 21.88 -4.61
C PHE A 125 -0.42 20.65 -3.68
N VAL A 126 0.62 20.62 -2.86
CA VAL A 126 0.91 19.51 -1.95
C VAL A 126 1.12 20.06 -0.55
N GLN A 127 0.27 19.63 0.39
CA GLN A 127 0.46 19.87 1.81
C GLN A 127 0.80 18.55 2.50
N VAL A 128 1.91 18.52 3.25
CA VAL A 128 2.42 17.33 3.93
C VAL A 128 2.05 17.37 5.41
N TYR A 129 1.55 16.25 5.93
CA TYR A 129 1.26 16.03 7.34
C TYR A 129 2.07 14.86 7.88
N THR A 130 2.70 15.07 9.03
CA THR A 130 3.53 14.08 9.74
C THR A 130 3.01 13.73 11.12
N ASP A 131 1.95 14.42 11.55
CA ASP A 131 1.28 14.30 12.84
C ASP A 131 -0.19 13.92 12.63
N GLY A 132 -0.66 12.95 13.41
CA GLY A 132 -2.00 12.38 13.27
C GLY A 132 -3.12 13.34 13.63
N GLN A 133 -2.93 14.20 14.64
CA GLN A 133 -3.92 15.21 15.04
C GLN A 133 -4.09 16.25 13.93
N ALA A 134 -2.98 16.80 13.44
CA ALA A 134 -3.02 17.78 12.36
C ALA A 134 -3.67 17.21 11.08
N GLN A 135 -3.32 15.97 10.72
CA GLN A 135 -3.87 15.30 9.55
C GLN A 135 -5.38 15.06 9.66
N ILE A 136 -5.85 14.47 10.77
CA ILE A 136 -7.27 14.14 10.91
C ILE A 136 -8.14 15.40 11.02
N GLN A 137 -7.62 16.45 11.67
CA GLN A 137 -8.31 17.73 11.75
C GLN A 137 -8.45 18.39 10.37
N ALA A 138 -7.41 18.32 9.53
CA ALA A 138 -7.48 18.82 8.16
C ALA A 138 -8.54 18.08 7.33
N ILE A 139 -8.57 16.73 7.39
CA ILE A 139 -9.61 15.93 6.74
C ILE A 139 -11.00 16.35 7.24
N PHE A 140 -11.20 16.47 8.55
CA PHE A 140 -12.50 16.85 9.11
C PHE A 140 -12.93 18.25 8.69
N GLN A 141 -12.00 19.21 8.60
CA GLN A 141 -12.30 20.55 8.13
C GLN A 141 -12.75 20.54 6.66
N ASP A 142 -12.04 19.81 5.79
CA ASP A 142 -12.43 19.71 4.38
C ASP A 142 -13.76 18.96 4.20
N ILE A 143 -14.02 17.88 4.95
CA ILE A 143 -15.30 17.17 4.90
C ILE A 143 -16.44 18.07 5.39
N ARG A 144 -16.24 18.86 6.46
CA ARG A 144 -17.24 19.85 6.91
C ARG A 144 -17.54 20.88 5.82
N ALA A 145 -16.54 21.28 5.05
CA ALA A 145 -16.68 22.24 3.95
C ALA A 145 -17.30 21.65 2.68
N ALA A 146 -17.33 20.32 2.53
CA ALA A 146 -17.83 19.61 1.35
C ALA A 146 -19.26 20.03 0.97
N LYS A 147 -19.56 19.98 -0.33
CA LYS A 147 -20.83 20.45 -0.91
C LYS A 147 -21.57 19.42 -1.74
N GLU A 148 -20.89 18.44 -2.33
CA GLU A 148 -21.49 17.52 -3.29
C GLU A 148 -21.17 16.06 -2.99
N THR A 149 -19.89 15.73 -2.77
CA THR A 149 -19.45 14.32 -2.69
C THR A 149 -18.31 14.12 -1.69
N VAL A 150 -18.36 13.02 -0.95
CA VAL A 150 -17.25 12.57 -0.09
C VAL A 150 -17.01 11.08 -0.32
N HIS A 151 -15.84 10.74 -0.85
CA HIS A 151 -15.42 9.38 -1.16
C HIS A 151 -14.26 8.98 -0.27
N VAL A 152 -14.40 7.87 0.46
CA VAL A 152 -13.45 7.45 1.50
C VAL A 152 -13.10 5.98 1.32
N GLU A 153 -11.82 5.67 1.32
CA GLU A 153 -11.27 4.33 1.23
C GLU A 153 -10.14 4.16 2.25
N TYR A 154 -10.27 3.18 3.13
CA TYR A 154 -9.23 2.87 4.14
C TYR A 154 -9.06 1.37 4.34
N TYR A 155 -7.81 0.93 4.50
CA TYR A 155 -7.52 -0.41 5.01
C TYR A 155 -8.08 -0.62 6.42
N ALA A 156 -7.66 0.22 7.37
CA ALA A 156 -8.08 0.13 8.75
C ALA A 156 -8.94 1.35 9.14
N PHE A 157 -10.16 1.06 9.56
CA PHE A 157 -11.10 2.03 10.09
C PHE A 157 -11.67 1.47 11.39
N PHE A 158 -11.14 1.93 12.53
CA PHE A 158 -11.47 1.39 13.83
C PHE A 158 -12.77 1.97 14.38
N ASN A 159 -13.57 1.13 15.04
CA ASN A 159 -14.72 1.59 15.84
C ASN A 159 -14.25 2.04 17.23
N ASP A 160 -13.58 3.19 17.26
CA ASP A 160 -13.04 3.86 18.45
C ASP A 160 -13.39 5.36 18.43
N ASN A 161 -12.81 6.19 19.29
CA ASN A 161 -13.26 7.58 19.44
C ASN A 161 -13.10 8.40 18.14
N ILE A 162 -11.92 8.37 17.53
CA ILE A 162 -11.64 9.05 16.26
C ILE A 162 -12.46 8.44 15.13
N GLY A 163 -12.60 7.12 15.09
CA GLY A 163 -13.37 6.48 14.03
C GLY A 163 -14.86 6.79 14.09
N ASN A 164 -15.44 6.87 15.30
CA ASN A 164 -16.82 7.30 15.49
C ASN A 164 -17.01 8.77 15.09
N GLN A 165 -16.10 9.67 15.47
CA GLN A 165 -16.16 11.08 15.02
C GLN A 165 -16.11 11.21 13.50
N PHE A 166 -15.27 10.40 12.82
CA PHE A 166 -15.22 10.37 11.36
C PHE A 166 -16.57 9.90 10.81
N LEU A 167 -17.08 8.75 11.26
CA LEU A 167 -18.33 8.18 10.76
C LEU A 167 -19.54 9.09 11.04
N ASP A 168 -19.59 9.75 12.19
CA ASP A 168 -20.62 10.71 12.54
C ASP A 168 -20.61 11.90 11.58
N LEU A 169 -19.43 12.46 11.28
CA LEU A 169 -19.29 13.55 10.32
C LEU A 169 -19.72 13.14 8.91
N LEU A 170 -19.37 11.93 8.46
CA LEU A 170 -19.85 11.39 7.19
C LEU A 170 -21.38 11.20 7.20
N THR A 171 -21.95 10.79 8.32
CA THR A 171 -23.39 10.63 8.52
C THR A 171 -24.11 11.98 8.46
N GLU A 172 -23.53 13.02 9.06
CA GLU A 172 -24.04 14.41 8.96
C GLU A 172 -24.08 14.86 7.50
N LYS A 173 -23.00 14.63 6.73
CA LYS A 173 -22.95 14.99 5.31
C LYS A 173 -23.96 14.22 4.46
N ALA A 174 -24.18 12.94 4.75
CA ALA A 174 -25.23 12.17 4.10
C ALA A 174 -26.64 12.74 4.40
N LYS A 175 -26.91 13.14 5.65
CA LYS A 175 -28.18 13.81 6.03
C LYS A 175 -28.37 15.16 5.35
N GLU A 176 -27.29 15.89 5.07
CA GLU A 176 -27.31 17.12 4.27
C GLU A 176 -27.61 16.85 2.77
N GLY A 177 -27.67 15.58 2.35
CA GLY A 177 -27.97 15.17 0.97
C GLY A 177 -26.75 15.00 0.07
N LEU A 178 -25.53 15.04 0.63
CA LEU A 178 -24.31 14.77 -0.12
C LEU A 178 -24.20 13.28 -0.45
N GLU A 179 -23.54 12.99 -1.55
CA GLU A 179 -23.21 11.62 -1.92
C GLU A 179 -21.95 11.18 -1.14
N VAL A 180 -22.15 10.33 -0.14
CA VAL A 180 -21.07 9.86 0.73
C VAL A 180 -20.86 8.36 0.53
N ARG A 181 -19.64 7.97 0.14
CA ARG A 181 -19.27 6.57 -0.12
C ARG A 181 -18.04 6.16 0.67
N LEU A 182 -18.12 4.98 1.28
CA LEU A 182 -17.08 4.42 2.14
C LEU A 182 -16.71 3.00 1.68
N ILE A 183 -15.43 2.76 1.44
CA ILE A 183 -14.83 1.44 1.25
C ILE A 183 -13.92 1.14 2.43
N TYR A 184 -14.04 -0.06 2.98
CA TYR A 184 -13.17 -0.52 4.07
C TYR A 184 -12.71 -1.96 3.88
N ASP A 185 -11.57 -2.32 4.47
CA ASP A 185 -11.14 -3.72 4.58
C ASP A 185 -11.56 -4.32 5.94
N PRO A 186 -12.45 -5.33 5.96
CA PRO A 186 -12.84 -6.03 7.18
C PRO A 186 -11.69 -6.64 7.99
N TRP A 187 -10.54 -6.97 7.36
CA TRP A 187 -9.38 -7.49 8.09
C TRP A 187 -8.59 -6.41 8.81
N GLY A 188 -8.45 -5.25 8.18
CA GLY A 188 -7.81 -4.07 8.80
C GLY A 188 -8.72 -3.39 9.82
N SER A 189 -10.02 -3.64 9.74
CA SER A 189 -11.07 -2.96 10.53
C SER A 189 -11.81 -3.95 11.45
N PRO A 190 -11.16 -4.52 12.48
CA PRO A 190 -11.84 -5.42 13.40
C PRO A 190 -12.95 -4.67 14.14
N HIS A 191 -14.03 -5.39 14.48
CA HIS A 191 -15.19 -4.87 15.22
C HIS A 191 -16.08 -3.86 14.47
N THR A 192 -15.87 -3.63 13.17
CA THR A 192 -16.79 -2.85 12.32
C THR A 192 -17.99 -3.71 11.89
N SER A 193 -19.00 -3.81 12.76
CA SER A 193 -20.21 -4.58 12.48
C SER A 193 -21.19 -3.79 11.58
N ARG A 194 -22.10 -4.47 10.89
CA ARG A 194 -23.20 -3.81 10.15
C ARG A 194 -24.01 -2.85 11.03
N ARG A 195 -24.11 -3.13 12.32
CA ARG A 195 -24.80 -2.24 13.28
C ARG A 195 -24.10 -0.89 13.42
N TRP A 196 -22.77 -0.86 13.30
CA TRP A 196 -22.00 0.37 13.42
C TRP A 196 -22.31 1.35 12.29
N PHE A 197 -22.48 0.84 11.07
CA PHE A 197 -22.82 1.65 9.90
C PHE A 197 -24.32 1.95 9.75
N ARG A 198 -25.19 1.42 10.62
CA ARG A 198 -26.65 1.49 10.43
C ARG A 198 -27.15 2.92 10.31
N ASP A 199 -26.70 3.82 11.17
CA ASP A 199 -27.20 5.20 11.19
C ASP A 199 -26.62 6.01 10.02
N TYR A 200 -25.42 5.67 9.56
CA TYR A 200 -24.80 6.16 8.33
C TYR A 200 -25.57 5.73 7.07
N GLU A 201 -25.90 4.44 6.96
CA GLU A 201 -26.69 3.91 5.84
C GLU A 201 -28.12 4.48 5.84
N ALA A 202 -28.74 4.61 7.02
CA ALA A 202 -30.07 5.21 7.16
C ALA A 202 -30.10 6.70 6.77
N ALA A 203 -28.96 7.40 6.88
CA ALA A 203 -28.79 8.78 6.42
C ALA A 203 -28.58 8.90 4.90
N GLY A 204 -28.49 7.79 4.16
CA GLY A 204 -28.22 7.77 2.71
C GLY A 204 -26.74 7.54 2.36
N GLY A 205 -25.87 7.37 3.36
CA GLY A 205 -24.48 7.00 3.15
C GLY A 205 -24.36 5.59 2.57
N GLN A 206 -23.39 5.37 1.68
CA GLN A 206 -23.15 4.07 1.07
C GLN A 206 -21.84 3.49 1.62
N VAL A 207 -21.85 2.26 2.12
CA VAL A 207 -20.65 1.57 2.61
C VAL A 207 -20.55 0.18 2.00
N VAL A 208 -19.35 -0.20 1.57
CA VAL A 208 -19.08 -1.56 1.09
C VAL A 208 -17.76 -2.10 1.62
N PRO A 209 -17.71 -3.38 2.01
CA PRO A 209 -16.44 -4.05 2.24
C PRO A 209 -15.73 -4.27 0.90
N PHE A 210 -14.41 -4.09 0.89
CA PHE A 210 -13.58 -4.28 -0.30
C PHE A 210 -13.74 -5.69 -0.91
N ILE A 211 -13.67 -5.78 -2.24
CA ILE A 211 -14.05 -6.97 -3.03
C ILE A 211 -13.42 -8.28 -2.54
N THR A 212 -12.16 -8.26 -2.09
CA THR A 212 -11.44 -9.48 -1.67
C THR A 212 -11.88 -9.99 -0.30
N ALA A 213 -12.48 -9.15 0.54
CA ALA A 213 -13.02 -9.52 1.83
C ALA A 213 -14.47 -10.03 1.78
N GLN A 214 -15.15 -9.91 0.63
CA GLN A 214 -16.51 -10.41 0.45
C GLN A 214 -16.52 -11.94 0.24
N ASN A 215 -17.27 -12.65 1.10
CA ASN A 215 -17.45 -14.12 1.08
C ASN A 215 -16.15 -14.91 1.30
N VAL A 216 -15.46 -14.62 2.42
CA VAL A 216 -14.17 -15.18 2.84
C VAL A 216 -14.11 -16.72 2.78
N VAL A 217 -15.16 -17.41 3.26
CA VAL A 217 -15.22 -18.88 3.32
C VAL A 217 -15.34 -19.52 1.93
N ALA A 218 -16.08 -18.89 1.01
CA ALA A 218 -16.34 -19.44 -0.31
C ALA A 218 -15.23 -19.14 -1.34
N LYS A 219 -14.44 -18.08 -1.12
CA LYS A 219 -13.53 -17.56 -2.16
C LYS A 219 -12.03 -17.77 -1.91
N THR A 220 -11.61 -18.27 -0.74
CA THR A 220 -10.19 -18.57 -0.40
C THR A 220 -9.23 -17.41 -0.72
N ARG A 221 -9.66 -16.17 -0.42
CA ARG A 221 -8.96 -14.90 -0.75
C ARG A 221 -8.32 -14.22 0.46
N LEU A 222 -8.09 -14.95 1.54
CA LEU A 222 -7.66 -14.41 2.84
C LEU A 222 -6.36 -13.60 2.80
N ASN A 223 -5.57 -13.70 1.72
CA ASN A 223 -4.25 -13.10 1.64
C ASN A 223 -4.22 -11.74 0.92
N TYR A 224 -5.32 -11.24 0.36
CA TYR A 224 -5.33 -10.05 -0.48
C TYR A 224 -6.19 -8.96 0.14
N HIS A 225 -5.58 -7.80 0.41
CA HIS A 225 -6.23 -6.75 1.17
C HIS A 225 -6.08 -5.42 0.48
N LEU A 226 -7.11 -4.60 0.67
CA LEU A 226 -7.02 -3.19 0.40
C LEU A 226 -5.98 -2.59 1.35
N HIS A 227 -4.93 -1.96 0.83
CA HIS A 227 -3.98 -1.25 1.67
C HIS A 227 -3.89 0.25 1.34
N ARG A 228 -4.71 0.73 0.40
CA ARG A 228 -4.82 2.15 0.05
C ARG A 228 -5.53 2.95 1.14
N LYS A 229 -5.24 4.25 1.18
CA LYS A 229 -5.90 5.25 2.02
C LYS A 229 -6.19 6.43 1.12
N ILE A 230 -7.42 6.56 0.64
CA ILE A 230 -7.83 7.60 -0.30
C ILE A 230 -9.05 8.31 0.27
N VAL A 231 -8.99 9.64 0.32
CA VAL A 231 -10.16 10.48 0.56
C VAL A 231 -10.26 11.49 -0.56
N VAL A 232 -11.40 11.57 -1.24
CA VAL A 232 -11.67 12.56 -2.28
C VAL A 232 -12.93 13.35 -1.90
N ILE A 233 -12.81 14.68 -1.90
CA ILE A 233 -13.86 15.60 -1.48
C ILE A 233 -14.17 16.52 -2.66
N ASP A 234 -15.45 16.52 -3.07
CA ASP A 234 -16.01 17.30 -4.18
C ASP A 234 -15.23 17.19 -5.51
N GLY A 235 -14.48 16.10 -5.72
CA GLY A 235 -13.59 15.93 -6.87
C GLY A 235 -12.45 16.96 -6.96
N ARG A 236 -12.17 17.71 -5.88
CA ARG A 236 -11.24 18.86 -5.85
C ARG A 236 -10.08 18.67 -4.88
N ILE A 237 -10.36 18.06 -3.72
CA ILE A 237 -9.37 17.81 -2.69
C ILE A 237 -9.17 16.31 -2.58
N GLY A 238 -7.92 15.87 -2.58
CA GLY A 238 -7.53 14.47 -2.44
C GLY A 238 -6.57 14.26 -1.28
N TYR A 239 -6.68 13.13 -0.59
CA TYR A 239 -5.73 12.72 0.44
C TYR A 239 -5.22 11.32 0.16
N THR A 240 -3.92 11.10 0.38
CA THR A 240 -3.32 9.76 0.35
C THR A 240 -2.03 9.67 1.17
N GLY A 241 -1.70 8.49 1.68
CA GLY A 241 -0.53 8.28 2.54
C GLY A 241 -0.62 7.04 3.41
N GLY A 242 0.03 7.06 4.57
CA GLY A 242 0.13 5.90 5.46
C GLY A 242 -0.89 5.85 6.61
N PHE A 243 -1.42 7.01 7.07
CA PHE A 243 -2.35 7.06 8.21
C PHE A 243 -3.65 6.31 7.91
N ASN A 244 -4.06 5.47 8.85
CA ASN A 244 -5.41 4.89 8.90
C ASN A 244 -6.29 5.69 9.88
N VAL A 245 -7.55 5.28 10.05
CA VAL A 245 -8.49 5.94 10.96
C VAL A 245 -8.63 5.16 12.26
N GLY A 246 -8.23 5.78 13.37
CA GLY A 246 -8.37 5.24 14.72
C GLY A 246 -7.53 6.00 15.75
N ASP A 247 -7.84 5.82 17.03
CA ASP A 247 -7.24 6.56 18.16
C ASP A 247 -5.72 6.41 18.18
N GLN A 248 -5.21 5.21 17.87
CA GLN A 248 -3.78 4.92 17.89
C GLN A 248 -2.95 5.72 16.87
N TYR A 249 -3.59 6.23 15.82
CA TYR A 249 -2.94 7.02 14.76
C TYR A 249 -2.88 8.50 15.11
N VAL A 250 -3.64 8.93 16.11
CA VAL A 250 -3.87 10.32 16.47
C VAL A 250 -3.32 10.62 17.86
N GLU A 251 -3.42 9.69 18.80
CA GLU A 251 -2.96 9.83 20.16
C GLU A 251 -1.84 8.82 20.50
N PRO A 252 -0.85 9.21 21.32
CA PRO A 252 0.16 8.27 21.79
C PRO A 252 -0.47 7.14 22.62
N THR A 253 -0.18 5.90 22.27
CA THR A 253 -0.69 4.73 23.00
C THR A 253 0.37 4.10 23.91
N LYS A 254 -0.04 3.39 24.96
CA LYS A 254 0.90 2.64 25.81
C LYS A 254 1.72 1.60 25.03
N LYS A 255 1.12 0.97 24.01
CA LYS A 255 1.77 -0.07 23.20
C LYS A 255 2.77 0.53 22.21
N PHE A 256 2.39 1.60 21.51
CA PHE A 256 3.15 2.10 20.37
C PHE A 256 3.85 3.44 20.61
N GLY A 257 3.53 4.15 21.69
CA GLY A 257 3.97 5.53 21.88
C GLY A 257 3.41 6.43 20.79
N TYR A 258 4.17 7.43 20.37
CA TYR A 258 3.82 8.30 19.25
C TYR A 258 3.78 7.51 17.93
N TRP A 259 2.68 7.64 17.19
CA TRP A 259 2.53 7.01 15.88
C TRP A 259 2.98 7.99 14.80
N ARG A 260 4.18 7.77 14.26
CA ARG A 260 4.78 8.66 13.26
C ARG A 260 4.48 8.14 11.86
N ASP A 261 3.58 8.81 11.14
CA ASP A 261 3.21 8.45 9.77
C ASP A 261 3.10 9.70 8.90
N THR A 262 3.04 9.54 7.58
CA THR A 262 3.03 10.65 6.62
C THR A 262 1.83 10.53 5.68
N GLN A 263 1.12 11.64 5.51
CA GLN A 263 0.03 11.79 4.55
C GLN A 263 0.15 13.10 3.80
N ILE A 264 -0.32 13.11 2.56
CA ILE A 264 -0.40 14.31 1.73
C ILE A 264 -1.85 14.67 1.44
N ARG A 265 -2.11 15.97 1.45
CA ARG A 265 -3.31 16.60 0.90
C ARG A 265 -2.95 17.24 -0.43
N LEU A 266 -3.77 17.00 -1.43
CA LEU A 266 -3.58 17.39 -2.82
C LEU A 266 -4.75 18.24 -3.28
N GLU A 267 -4.41 19.30 -4.01
CA GLU A 267 -5.34 20.02 -4.88
C GLU A 267 -4.67 20.12 -6.26
N GLY A 268 -5.45 20.00 -7.33
CA GLY A 268 -4.91 19.95 -8.69
C GLY A 268 -5.39 18.73 -9.47
N THR A 269 -4.83 18.53 -10.65
CA THR A 269 -5.23 17.43 -11.54
C THR A 269 -4.86 16.04 -11.00
N ALA A 270 -3.95 15.93 -10.03
CA ALA A 270 -3.65 14.67 -9.32
C ALA A 270 -4.87 14.08 -8.58
N VAL A 271 -5.81 14.94 -8.15
CA VAL A 271 -7.04 14.49 -7.47
C VAL A 271 -7.92 13.68 -8.41
N LEU A 272 -7.88 13.98 -9.71
CA LEU A 272 -8.64 13.24 -10.72
C LEU A 272 -8.18 11.78 -10.82
N SER A 273 -6.87 11.51 -10.69
CA SER A 273 -6.34 10.14 -10.64
C SER A 273 -6.72 9.41 -9.36
N LEU A 274 -6.75 10.11 -8.21
CA LEU A 274 -7.23 9.53 -6.95
C LEU A 274 -8.72 9.16 -7.04
N GLN A 275 -9.53 10.05 -7.64
CA GLN A 275 -10.95 9.81 -7.88
C GLN A 275 -11.19 8.63 -8.82
N GLU A 276 -10.39 8.51 -9.89
CA GLU A 276 -10.47 7.36 -10.79
C GLU A 276 -10.15 6.05 -10.04
N ARG A 277 -9.07 6.03 -9.26
CA ARG A 277 -8.68 4.85 -8.47
C ARG A 277 -9.78 4.44 -7.49
N PHE A 278 -10.31 5.38 -6.72
CA PHE A 278 -11.44 5.13 -5.82
C PHE A 278 -12.64 4.55 -6.58
N ALA A 279 -13.00 5.14 -7.72
CA ALA A 279 -14.16 4.72 -8.48
C ALA A 279 -14.00 3.30 -9.07
N MET A 280 -12.79 2.93 -9.49
CA MET A 280 -12.48 1.56 -9.88
C MET A 280 -12.62 0.57 -8.71
N ASP A 281 -12.11 0.92 -7.53
CA ASP A 281 -12.19 0.07 -6.34
C ASP A 281 -13.64 -0.05 -5.81
N TRP A 282 -14.43 1.02 -5.92
CA TRP A 282 -15.86 1.03 -5.66
C TRP A 282 -16.61 0.09 -6.61
N ASN A 283 -16.44 0.27 -7.91
CA ASN A 283 -17.13 -0.53 -8.95
C ASN A 283 -16.80 -2.02 -8.83
N ALA A 284 -15.54 -2.34 -8.55
CA ALA A 284 -15.13 -3.72 -8.27
C ALA A 284 -15.81 -4.27 -7.01
N SER A 285 -15.98 -3.45 -5.97
CA SER A 285 -16.54 -3.87 -4.67
C SER A 285 -18.07 -3.99 -4.65
N VAL A 286 -18.80 -3.12 -5.36
CA VAL A 286 -20.28 -3.19 -5.40
C VAL A 286 -20.80 -4.30 -6.32
N GLY A 287 -20.02 -4.69 -7.33
CA GLY A 287 -20.36 -5.75 -8.29
C GLY A 287 -21.53 -5.40 -9.21
N ARG A 288 -22.02 -6.39 -9.98
CA ARG A 288 -22.97 -6.19 -11.10
C ARG A 288 -24.35 -5.63 -10.71
N ASN A 289 -24.73 -5.72 -9.45
CA ASN A 289 -26.05 -5.28 -8.96
C ASN A 289 -25.97 -3.98 -8.16
N GLY A 290 -24.77 -3.41 -7.99
CA GLY A 290 -24.56 -2.16 -7.26
C GLY A 290 -24.62 -0.93 -8.15
N GLU A 291 -24.70 0.24 -7.52
CA GLU A 291 -24.61 1.52 -8.21
C GLU A 291 -23.15 1.77 -8.63
N LEU A 292 -22.87 1.60 -9.92
CA LEU A 292 -21.55 1.85 -10.50
C LEU A 292 -21.31 3.36 -10.66
N ILE A 293 -20.12 3.79 -10.27
CA ILE A 293 -19.61 5.13 -10.57
C ILE A 293 -19.22 5.19 -12.04
N THR A 294 -19.82 6.13 -12.75
CA THR A 294 -19.49 6.50 -14.12
C THR A 294 -18.84 7.88 -14.16
N PHE A 295 -18.27 8.26 -15.30
CA PHE A 295 -17.69 9.59 -15.45
C PHE A 295 -18.77 10.66 -15.32
N GLN A 296 -18.65 11.52 -14.31
CA GLN A 296 -19.56 12.65 -14.09
C GLN A 296 -18.78 13.91 -13.71
N PRO A 297 -19.18 15.10 -14.19
CA PRO A 297 -18.48 16.36 -13.89
C PRO A 297 -18.34 16.67 -12.39
N LYS A 298 -19.27 16.18 -11.56
CA LYS A 298 -19.20 16.37 -10.11
C LYS A 298 -18.02 15.63 -9.46
N TYR A 299 -17.59 14.50 -10.04
CA TYR A 299 -16.44 13.73 -9.55
C TYR A 299 -15.11 14.22 -10.16
N PHE A 300 -15.14 14.65 -11.41
CA PHE A 300 -13.94 15.04 -12.15
C PHE A 300 -14.00 16.55 -12.45
N ARG A 301 -13.38 17.35 -11.58
CA ARG A 301 -13.39 18.82 -11.66
C ARG A 301 -12.06 19.35 -12.20
N HIS A 302 -12.12 20.33 -13.09
CA HIS A 302 -10.93 21.12 -13.37
C HIS A 302 -10.48 21.86 -12.10
N PRO A 303 -9.17 21.95 -11.86
CA PRO A 303 -8.65 22.70 -10.72
C PRO A 303 -9.01 24.18 -10.82
N ASP A 304 -8.99 24.89 -9.69
CA ASP A 304 -9.15 26.34 -9.68
C ASP A 304 -8.01 26.97 -10.49
N PRO A 305 -8.29 27.84 -11.49
CA PRO A 305 -7.23 28.54 -12.23
C PRO A 305 -6.28 29.35 -11.34
N LYS A 306 -6.73 29.77 -10.14
CA LYS A 306 -5.94 30.50 -9.16
C LYS A 306 -5.11 29.61 -8.24
N LEU A 307 -5.21 28.29 -8.37
CA LEU A 307 -4.44 27.36 -7.57
C LEU A 307 -2.93 27.56 -7.84
N ASP A 308 -2.20 27.98 -6.82
CA ASP A 308 -0.75 28.13 -6.87
C ASP A 308 -0.05 26.78 -6.61
N GLY A 309 -0.26 25.86 -7.55
CA GLY A 309 0.33 24.54 -7.55
C GLY A 309 1.52 24.46 -8.50
N HIS A 310 2.50 23.62 -8.17
CA HIS A 310 3.72 23.49 -8.98
C HIS A 310 4.27 22.07 -9.06
N ALA A 311 3.71 21.15 -8.27
CA ALA A 311 4.23 19.81 -8.19
C ALA A 311 3.74 18.98 -9.38
N ASN A 312 4.69 18.32 -10.04
CA ASN A 312 4.37 17.28 -11.00
C ASN A 312 4.20 15.95 -10.28
N ILE A 313 3.11 15.24 -10.51
CA ILE A 313 2.74 14.04 -9.76
C ILE A 313 2.25 12.94 -10.72
N GLN A 314 2.68 11.71 -10.46
CA GLN A 314 2.01 10.51 -10.97
C GLN A 314 1.47 9.70 -9.81
N LEU A 315 0.16 9.46 -9.81
CA LEU A 315 -0.43 8.44 -8.95
C LEU A 315 -0.25 7.09 -9.63
N VAL A 316 0.40 6.17 -8.93
CA VAL A 316 0.65 4.81 -9.41
C VAL A 316 0.01 3.86 -8.42
N SER A 317 -0.69 2.84 -8.92
CA SER A 317 -1.40 1.88 -8.09
C SER A 317 -1.05 0.48 -8.53
N ASP A 318 -0.80 -0.39 -7.58
CA ASP A 318 -0.49 -1.79 -7.85
C ASP A 318 -1.43 -2.69 -7.06
N GLY A 319 -1.47 -3.96 -7.45
CA GLY A 319 -2.30 -4.95 -6.80
C GLY A 319 -2.06 -6.33 -7.39
N PRO A 320 -2.59 -7.38 -6.72
CA PRO A 320 -2.49 -8.76 -7.18
C PRO A 320 -3.23 -9.01 -8.50
N ASP A 321 -3.92 -8.00 -9.02
CA ASP A 321 -4.57 -7.96 -10.31
C ASP A 321 -3.61 -7.64 -11.49
N SER A 322 -2.37 -7.23 -11.20
CA SER A 322 -1.30 -7.03 -12.18
C SER A 322 -0.14 -8.01 -11.97
N THR A 323 0.43 -8.53 -13.05
CA THR A 323 1.66 -9.35 -13.00
C THR A 323 2.94 -8.52 -13.07
N ALA A 324 2.84 -7.23 -13.36
CA ALA A 324 3.99 -6.38 -13.69
C ALA A 324 4.72 -5.80 -12.46
N GLN A 325 4.15 -5.90 -11.25
CA GLN A 325 4.71 -5.33 -10.00
C GLN A 325 5.22 -3.89 -10.19
N ILE A 326 4.34 -3.03 -10.71
CA ILE A 326 4.66 -1.70 -11.22
C ILE A 326 5.21 -0.78 -10.13
N LEU A 327 4.65 -0.81 -8.92
CA LEU A 327 5.12 0.04 -7.82
C LEU A 327 6.51 -0.38 -7.33
N LYS A 328 6.74 -1.70 -7.23
CA LYS A 328 8.07 -2.25 -6.90
C LYS A 328 9.09 -1.88 -7.98
N GLY A 329 8.75 -2.08 -9.25
CA GLY A 329 9.63 -1.72 -10.38
C GLY A 329 9.93 -0.22 -10.42
N GLY A 330 8.94 0.62 -10.10
CA GLY A 330 9.10 2.06 -9.95
C GLY A 330 10.05 2.45 -8.82
N MET A 331 9.92 1.81 -7.65
CA MET A 331 10.84 2.00 -6.52
C MET A 331 12.26 1.54 -6.85
N MET A 332 12.42 0.38 -7.49
CA MET A 332 13.73 -0.10 -7.95
C MET A 332 14.33 0.87 -8.98
N ARG A 333 13.52 1.35 -9.92
CA ARG A 333 13.96 2.32 -10.93
C ARG A 333 14.40 3.63 -10.27
N MET A 334 13.66 4.12 -9.28
CA MET A 334 14.04 5.29 -8.48
C MET A 334 15.37 5.06 -7.76
N ILE A 335 15.56 3.94 -7.06
CA ILE A 335 16.83 3.64 -6.38
C ILE A 335 18.01 3.60 -7.36
N MET A 336 17.84 2.92 -8.50
CA MET A 336 18.88 2.75 -9.52
C MET A 336 19.22 4.03 -10.29
N LEU A 337 18.34 5.04 -10.25
CA LEU A 337 18.55 6.33 -10.87
C LEU A 337 19.25 7.34 -9.94
N ALA A 338 19.39 7.01 -8.66
CA ALA A 338 19.98 7.90 -7.67
C ALA A 338 21.48 8.10 -7.92
N GLU A 339 21.92 9.35 -7.88
CA GLU A 339 23.33 9.73 -8.02
C GLU A 339 23.98 10.06 -6.68
N LYS A 340 23.20 10.49 -5.68
CA LYS A 340 23.71 11.01 -4.40
C LYS A 340 23.14 10.28 -3.20
N SER A 341 21.82 10.10 -3.13
CA SER A 341 21.17 9.58 -1.92
C SER A 341 19.80 8.99 -2.19
N VAL A 342 19.46 7.94 -1.44
CA VAL A 342 18.08 7.41 -1.35
C VAL A 342 17.76 7.17 0.11
N TRP A 343 16.78 7.90 0.63
CA TRP A 343 16.36 7.78 2.03
C TRP A 343 14.93 7.28 2.11
N ILE A 344 14.72 6.21 2.88
CA ILE A 344 13.46 5.45 2.93
C ILE A 344 12.97 5.38 4.38
N GLN A 345 11.69 5.63 4.62
CA GLN A 345 11.01 5.30 5.88
C GLN A 345 9.99 4.21 5.60
N THR A 346 10.01 3.15 6.41
CA THR A 346 9.10 2.02 6.26
C THR A 346 8.88 1.29 7.59
N PRO A 347 7.66 0.87 7.94
CA PRO A 347 7.46 0.07 9.16
C PRO A 347 8.00 -1.35 9.02
N TYR A 348 8.01 -1.90 7.80
CA TYR A 348 8.35 -3.28 7.52
C TYR A 348 9.41 -3.32 6.43
N LEU A 349 10.58 -3.83 6.79
CA LEU A 349 11.72 -4.01 5.88
C LEU A 349 11.92 -5.50 5.67
N ILE A 350 11.11 -6.07 4.78
CA ILE A 350 11.18 -7.48 4.37
C ILE A 350 11.28 -7.55 2.83
N PRO A 351 12.29 -6.91 2.21
CA PRO A 351 12.42 -6.86 0.77
C PRO A 351 12.65 -8.26 0.18
N ASP A 352 12.21 -8.46 -1.07
CA ASP A 352 12.60 -9.63 -1.84
C ASP A 352 14.03 -9.49 -2.41
N ASP A 353 14.54 -10.58 -3.00
CA ASP A 353 15.92 -10.65 -3.49
C ASP A 353 16.24 -9.52 -4.48
N SER A 354 15.32 -9.19 -5.40
CA SER A 354 15.54 -8.13 -6.38
C SER A 354 15.63 -6.73 -5.77
N MET A 355 14.86 -6.45 -4.72
CA MET A 355 14.95 -5.18 -4.00
C MET A 355 16.21 -5.13 -3.11
N ILE A 356 16.60 -6.25 -2.49
CA ILE A 356 17.87 -6.36 -1.75
C ILE A 356 19.05 -6.06 -2.66
N ASP A 357 19.11 -6.71 -3.82
CA ASP A 357 20.18 -6.49 -4.81
C ASP A 357 20.20 -5.03 -5.27
N THR A 358 19.03 -4.43 -5.53
CA THR A 358 18.91 -3.02 -5.92
C THR A 358 19.49 -2.07 -4.86
N LEU A 359 19.13 -2.26 -3.59
CA LEU A 359 19.66 -1.46 -2.48
C LEU A 359 21.17 -1.65 -2.31
N MET A 360 21.65 -2.89 -2.43
CA MET A 360 23.07 -3.23 -2.31
C MET A 360 23.89 -2.64 -3.46
N VAL A 361 23.40 -2.70 -4.70
CA VAL A 361 24.05 -2.11 -5.87
C VAL A 361 24.14 -0.59 -5.71
N ALA A 362 23.05 0.08 -5.34
CA ALA A 362 23.09 1.53 -5.11
C ALA A 362 24.11 1.93 -4.04
N ALA A 363 24.12 1.24 -2.88
CA ALA A 363 25.09 1.48 -1.83
C ALA A 363 26.54 1.24 -2.31
N ALA A 364 26.78 0.16 -3.07
CA ALA A 364 28.09 -0.15 -3.63
C ALA A 364 28.53 0.85 -4.72
N SER A 365 27.59 1.49 -5.41
CA SER A 365 27.83 2.58 -6.35
C SER A 365 28.15 3.93 -5.68
N GLY A 366 28.20 3.98 -4.34
CA GLY A 366 28.53 5.19 -3.58
C GLY A 366 27.34 6.09 -3.24
N VAL A 367 26.11 5.66 -3.55
CA VAL A 367 24.88 6.37 -3.16
C VAL A 367 24.70 6.26 -1.63
N ASP A 368 24.36 7.37 -0.97
CA ASP A 368 24.02 7.38 0.46
C ASP A 368 22.63 6.80 0.69
N VAL A 369 22.54 5.48 0.85
CA VAL A 369 21.30 4.76 1.11
C VAL A 369 21.03 4.73 2.62
N ARG A 370 19.90 5.30 3.03
CA ARG A 370 19.43 5.33 4.44
C ARG A 370 18.03 4.74 4.54
N ILE A 371 17.80 3.89 5.54
CA ILE A 371 16.46 3.32 5.79
C ILE A 371 16.14 3.48 7.27
N MET A 372 14.94 3.99 7.56
CA MET A 372 14.43 4.15 8.92
C MET A 372 13.33 3.12 9.19
N ILE A 373 13.45 2.42 10.31
CA ILE A 373 12.53 1.35 10.74
C ILE A 373 12.08 1.55 12.20
N PRO A 374 11.00 0.91 12.66
CA PRO A 374 10.53 1.00 14.04
C PRO A 374 11.48 0.37 15.06
N ASN A 375 11.42 0.84 16.32
CA ASN A 375 12.11 0.21 17.44
C ASN A 375 11.30 -0.89 18.16
N LYS A 376 10.02 -1.07 17.82
CA LYS A 376 9.11 -1.95 18.54
C LYS A 376 8.28 -2.83 17.60
N PRO A 377 7.91 -4.05 18.02
CA PRO A 377 7.03 -4.92 17.26
C PRO A 377 5.56 -4.51 17.40
N ASP A 378 4.86 -4.47 16.28
CA ASP A 378 3.40 -4.56 16.21
C ASP A 378 2.93 -6.01 16.05
N HIS A 379 3.72 -6.80 15.30
CA HIS A 379 3.59 -8.25 15.12
C HIS A 379 4.89 -9.00 15.46
N PRO A 380 4.78 -10.18 16.10
CA PRO A 380 5.94 -10.86 16.71
C PRO A 380 6.97 -11.38 15.69
N PHE A 381 6.54 -11.83 14.51
CA PHE A 381 7.42 -12.37 13.47
C PHE A 381 7.91 -11.29 12.50
N ILE A 382 7.03 -10.37 12.09
CA ILE A 382 7.34 -9.28 11.14
C ILE A 382 8.53 -8.44 11.64
N TYR A 383 8.51 -8.06 12.92
CA TYR A 383 9.59 -7.26 13.50
C TYR A 383 10.94 -8.00 13.50
N ARG A 384 10.93 -9.32 13.74
CA ARG A 384 12.17 -10.13 13.74
C ARG A 384 12.70 -10.36 12.34
N ALA A 385 11.84 -10.51 11.34
CA ALA A 385 12.23 -10.53 9.94
C ALA A 385 12.81 -9.17 9.52
N THR A 386 12.16 -8.07 9.89
CA THR A 386 12.67 -6.70 9.69
C THR A 386 14.07 -6.52 10.28
N GLN A 387 14.31 -6.98 11.51
CA GLN A 387 15.65 -6.96 12.10
C GLN A 387 16.68 -7.81 11.36
N TYR A 388 16.27 -8.95 10.78
CA TYR A 388 17.16 -9.77 9.96
C TYR A 388 17.65 -8.99 8.73
N TYR A 389 16.74 -8.41 7.95
CA TYR A 389 17.11 -7.67 6.73
C TYR A 389 17.83 -6.36 7.05
N ALA A 390 17.47 -5.68 8.14
CA ALA A 390 18.21 -4.54 8.65
C ALA A 390 19.68 -4.89 8.95
N ASN A 391 19.92 -6.03 9.62
CA ASN A 391 21.28 -6.51 9.87
C ASN A 391 22.02 -6.79 8.55
N LEU A 392 21.38 -7.48 7.60
CA LEU A 392 21.96 -7.79 6.28
C LEU A 392 22.38 -6.52 5.55
N LEU A 393 21.47 -5.55 5.40
CA LEU A 393 21.70 -4.31 4.67
C LEU A 393 22.74 -3.41 5.36
N THR A 394 22.77 -3.40 6.69
CA THR A 394 23.82 -2.70 7.45
C THR A 394 25.21 -3.25 7.14
N LEU A 395 25.33 -4.56 6.96
CA LEU A 395 26.61 -5.21 6.63
C LEU A 395 27.07 -4.95 5.18
N THR A 396 26.17 -4.49 4.30
CA THR A 396 26.45 -4.21 2.89
C THR A 396 26.57 -2.71 2.57
N GLY A 397 26.51 -1.84 3.58
CA GLY A 397 26.80 -0.40 3.44
C GLY A 397 25.58 0.52 3.52
N VAL A 398 24.37 -0.03 3.60
CA VAL A 398 23.15 0.75 3.85
C VAL A 398 23.12 1.21 5.31
N LYS A 399 22.76 2.47 5.56
CA LYS A 399 22.63 3.02 6.92
C LYS A 399 21.22 2.79 7.44
N ILE A 400 21.07 1.91 8.43
CA ILE A 400 19.78 1.65 9.06
C ILE A 400 19.62 2.47 10.34
N TYR A 401 18.55 3.27 10.42
CA TYR A 401 18.16 4.04 11.60
C TYR A 401 16.94 3.39 12.26
N ILE A 402 17.01 3.21 13.58
CA ILE A 402 15.93 2.68 14.40
C ILE A 402 15.25 3.86 15.09
N TYR A 403 13.98 4.14 14.77
CA TYR A 403 13.24 5.27 15.31
C TYR A 403 12.80 5.02 16.76
N ASP A 404 13.26 5.86 17.70
CA ASP A 404 13.17 5.60 19.12
C ASP A 404 11.96 6.26 19.82
N LYS A 405 11.42 7.33 19.25
CA LYS A 405 10.31 8.11 19.84
C LYS A 405 8.93 7.43 19.77
N GLY A 406 8.80 6.32 19.05
CA GLY A 406 7.49 5.74 18.81
C GLY A 406 7.49 4.62 17.79
N PHE A 407 6.37 4.45 17.11
CA PHE A 407 6.25 3.53 15.98
C PHE A 407 6.22 4.35 14.69
N ILE A 408 7.23 4.17 13.83
CA ILE A 408 7.27 4.81 12.52
C ILE A 408 6.52 3.93 11.51
N HIS A 409 5.46 4.47 10.93
CA HIS A 409 4.62 3.80 9.95
C HIS A 409 4.59 4.53 8.60
N ALA A 410 5.43 5.56 8.41
CA ALA A 410 5.60 6.21 7.11
C ALA A 410 6.01 5.20 6.02
N LYS A 411 5.52 5.40 4.79
CA LYS A 411 5.94 4.66 3.59
C LYS A 411 6.41 5.66 2.55
N THR A 412 7.58 6.21 2.79
CA THR A 412 8.11 7.34 2.02
C THR A 412 9.52 7.06 1.57
N ALA A 413 9.87 7.54 0.38
CA ALA A 413 11.26 7.61 -0.03
C ALA A 413 11.57 8.92 -0.74
N VAL A 414 12.79 9.43 -0.57
CA VAL A 414 13.31 10.59 -1.27
C VAL A 414 14.63 10.24 -1.97
N MET A 415 14.72 10.56 -3.25
CA MET A 415 15.89 10.36 -4.10
C MET A 415 16.49 11.72 -4.46
N ASP A 416 17.78 11.89 -4.17
CA ASP A 416 18.61 13.04 -4.55
C ASP A 416 18.01 14.43 -4.26
N ASN A 417 17.07 14.50 -3.31
CA ASN A 417 16.28 15.71 -3.06
C ASN A 417 15.53 16.23 -4.31
N LYS A 418 15.11 15.33 -5.19
CA LYS A 418 14.49 15.63 -6.49
C LYS A 418 13.17 14.89 -6.73
N VAL A 419 13.07 13.67 -6.21
CA VAL A 419 11.89 12.82 -6.37
C VAL A 419 11.49 12.27 -5.02
N VAL A 420 10.20 12.34 -4.71
CA VAL A 420 9.60 11.73 -3.53
C VAL A 420 8.57 10.70 -3.96
N THR A 421 8.48 9.61 -3.22
CA THR A 421 7.30 8.75 -3.21
C THR A 421 6.69 8.73 -1.83
N VAL A 422 5.37 8.82 -1.77
CA VAL A 422 4.56 8.73 -0.54
C VAL A 422 3.26 7.99 -0.86
N GLY A 423 2.85 7.09 0.00
CA GLY A 423 1.64 6.31 -0.20
C GLY A 423 1.50 5.21 0.82
N SER A 424 1.01 4.05 0.38
CA SER A 424 0.70 2.92 1.24
C SER A 424 1.71 1.78 1.18
N MET A 425 2.53 1.68 0.13
CA MET A 425 3.41 0.52 -0.13
C MET A 425 4.56 0.42 0.88
N ASN A 426 4.57 -0.63 1.71
CA ASN A 426 5.72 -0.94 2.58
C ASN A 426 6.89 -1.53 1.78
N GLN A 427 8.06 -1.69 2.41
CA GLN A 427 9.20 -2.38 1.79
C GLN A 427 9.20 -3.87 2.13
N ASP A 428 8.10 -4.55 1.81
CA ASP A 428 7.90 -5.97 2.06
C ASP A 428 7.33 -6.74 0.86
N ILE A 429 7.54 -8.06 0.84
CA ILE A 429 7.10 -8.96 -0.25
C ILE A 429 5.58 -8.84 -0.48
N ARG A 430 4.82 -8.66 0.60
CA ARG A 430 3.37 -8.60 0.57
C ARG A 430 2.85 -7.34 -0.11
N SER A 431 3.44 -6.17 0.13
CA SER A 431 3.11 -4.93 -0.56
C SER A 431 3.47 -5.01 -2.05
N TYR A 432 4.51 -5.77 -2.41
CA TYR A 432 4.93 -5.93 -3.80
C TYR A 432 4.06 -6.89 -4.62
N ALA A 433 3.31 -7.79 -3.98
CA ALA A 433 2.66 -8.90 -4.69
C ALA A 433 1.20 -9.19 -4.29
N LEU A 434 0.77 -8.82 -3.08
CA LEU A 434 -0.50 -9.30 -2.50
C LEU A 434 -1.45 -8.17 -2.09
N ASN A 435 -0.93 -7.03 -1.65
CA ASN A 435 -1.77 -5.90 -1.26
C ASN A 435 -2.13 -5.03 -2.45
N PHE A 436 -3.31 -4.42 -2.39
CA PHE A 436 -3.67 -3.32 -3.26
C PHE A 436 -3.08 -2.03 -2.68
N GLU A 437 -2.12 -1.45 -3.40
CA GLU A 437 -1.31 -0.31 -2.95
C GLU A 437 -1.49 0.89 -3.89
N ALA A 438 -1.21 2.09 -3.39
CA ALA A 438 -1.13 3.31 -4.20
C ALA A 438 -0.09 4.27 -3.63
N ASN A 439 0.75 4.81 -4.50
CA ASN A 439 1.73 5.83 -4.15
C ASN A 439 1.68 6.99 -5.14
N CYS A 440 1.86 8.19 -4.62
CA CYS A 440 2.18 9.38 -5.42
C CYS A 440 3.69 9.48 -5.59
N PHE A 441 4.15 9.56 -6.84
CA PHE A 441 5.50 9.96 -7.19
C PHE A 441 5.51 11.44 -7.54
N ILE A 442 6.23 12.23 -6.76
CA ILE A 442 6.26 13.70 -6.82
C ILE A 442 7.63 14.14 -7.35
N TYR A 443 7.62 14.88 -8.44
CA TYR A 443 8.80 15.37 -9.17
C TYR A 443 8.99 16.88 -8.94
N ASP A 444 9.10 17.27 -7.67
CA ASP A 444 9.32 18.67 -7.25
C ASP A 444 10.38 18.74 -6.16
N SER A 445 11.38 19.59 -6.35
CA SER A 445 12.52 19.73 -5.44
C SER A 445 12.17 20.40 -4.11
N ARG A 446 11.14 21.26 -4.06
CA ARG A 446 10.70 21.90 -2.81
C ARG A 446 9.98 20.89 -1.92
N VAL A 447 9.08 20.10 -2.52
CA VAL A 447 8.44 18.98 -1.81
C VAL A 447 9.51 17.97 -1.38
N SER A 448 10.46 17.66 -2.26
CA SER A 448 11.58 16.77 -1.92
C SER A 448 12.43 17.28 -0.76
N GLN A 449 12.67 18.59 -0.70
CA GLN A 449 13.39 19.21 0.41
C GLN A 449 12.61 19.07 1.72
N GLN A 450 11.30 19.26 1.67
CA GLN A 450 10.44 19.07 2.85
C GLN A 450 10.53 17.63 3.39
N PHE A 451 10.50 16.61 2.51
CA PHE A 451 10.67 15.21 2.93
C PHE A 451 12.10 14.90 3.43
N THR A 452 13.11 15.52 2.84
CA THR A 452 14.51 15.46 3.31
C THR A 452 14.63 16.04 4.72
N ASP A 453 14.00 17.18 4.98
CA ASP A 453 14.00 17.85 6.29
C ASP A 453 13.23 17.03 7.34
N ILE A 454 12.10 16.46 6.95
CA ILE A 454 11.32 15.52 7.77
C ILE A 454 12.19 14.31 8.17
N PHE A 455 12.88 13.68 7.20
CA PHE A 455 13.76 12.55 7.49
C PHE A 455 14.87 12.93 8.46
N ASN A 456 15.52 14.08 8.24
CA ASN A 456 16.58 14.59 9.12
C ASN A 456 16.07 14.94 10.52
N ALA A 457 14.83 15.41 10.65
CA ALA A 457 14.20 15.62 11.95
C ALA A 457 13.98 14.28 12.67
N ASP A 458 13.44 13.28 11.98
CA ASP A 458 13.20 11.94 12.55
C ASP A 458 14.53 11.22 12.91
N ILE A 459 15.63 11.48 12.18
CA ILE A 459 16.97 10.96 12.52
C ILE A 459 17.40 11.38 13.94
N LYS A 460 17.05 12.58 14.39
CA LYS A 460 17.47 13.09 15.72
C LYS A 460 16.91 12.23 16.85
N ASP A 461 15.76 11.60 16.60
CA ASP A 461 15.08 10.68 17.50
C ASP A 461 15.35 9.20 17.12
N SER A 462 16.49 8.91 16.48
CA SER A 462 16.82 7.57 15.99
C SER A 462 18.22 7.10 16.37
N THR A 463 18.36 5.80 16.61
CA THR A 463 19.64 5.12 16.83
C THR A 463 20.15 4.48 15.53
N LEU A 464 21.39 4.79 15.14
CA LEU A 464 22.05 4.12 14.02
C LEU A 464 22.41 2.67 14.37
N LEU A 465 21.93 1.70 13.58
CA LEU A 465 22.31 0.30 13.70
C LEU A 465 23.74 0.10 13.18
N THR A 466 24.67 -0.17 14.09
CA THR A 466 26.09 -0.35 13.74
C THR A 466 26.47 -1.83 13.63
N ARG A 467 27.54 -2.13 12.87
CA ARG A 467 28.14 -3.48 12.82
C ARG A 467 28.49 -4.01 14.23
N GLN A 468 28.95 -3.12 15.12
CA GLN A 468 29.28 -3.46 16.51
C GLN A 468 28.02 -3.85 17.31
N ALA A 469 26.91 -3.13 17.12
CA ALA A 469 25.64 -3.46 17.76
C ALA A 469 25.13 -4.84 17.29
N ILE A 470 25.23 -5.13 15.98
CA ILE A 470 24.87 -6.44 15.40
C ILE A 470 25.73 -7.56 15.99
N ALA A 471 27.04 -7.35 16.09
CA ALA A 471 27.98 -8.32 16.63
C ALA A 471 27.66 -8.70 18.09
N LYS A 472 27.13 -7.76 18.89
CA LYS A 472 26.73 -7.96 20.29
C LYS A 472 25.36 -8.62 20.48
N GLN A 473 24.56 -8.81 19.43
CA GLN A 473 23.25 -9.46 19.53
C GLN A 473 23.37 -10.90 20.03
N SER A 474 22.47 -11.32 20.93
CA SER A 474 22.49 -12.66 21.51
C SER A 474 22.19 -13.75 20.47
N ARG A 475 22.70 -14.96 20.69
CA ARG A 475 22.42 -16.14 19.83
C ARG A 475 20.92 -16.43 19.71
N TRP A 476 20.17 -16.24 20.80
CA TRP A 476 18.72 -16.40 20.80
C TRP A 476 18.00 -15.36 19.93
N LEU A 477 18.43 -14.10 19.97
CA LEU A 477 17.87 -13.08 19.10
C LEU A 477 18.14 -13.40 17.63
N ARG A 478 19.37 -13.80 17.30
CA ARG A 478 19.73 -14.25 15.95
C ARG A 478 18.85 -15.42 15.50
N PHE A 479 18.70 -16.46 16.33
CA PHE A 479 17.81 -17.57 16.00
C PHE A 479 16.39 -17.11 15.62
N LYS A 480 15.78 -16.22 16.41
CA LYS A 480 14.44 -15.66 16.10
C LYS A 480 14.41 -14.89 14.79
N GLN A 481 15.45 -14.11 14.48
CA GLN A 481 15.58 -13.37 13.23
C GLN A 481 15.66 -14.32 12.03
N TYR A 482 16.54 -15.32 12.07
CA TYR A 482 16.70 -16.32 11.01
C TYR A 482 15.43 -17.15 10.81
N PHE A 483 14.77 -17.56 11.90
CA PHE A 483 13.51 -18.29 11.84
C PHE A 483 12.41 -17.44 11.20
N SER A 484 12.25 -16.19 11.63
CA SER A 484 11.21 -15.31 11.11
C SER A 484 11.39 -14.98 9.63
N ARG A 485 12.63 -14.93 9.13
CA ARG A 485 12.93 -14.81 7.70
C ARG A 485 12.34 -15.95 6.85
N LEU A 486 12.22 -17.17 7.39
CA LEU A 486 11.61 -18.28 6.66
C LEU A 486 10.12 -18.04 6.38
N LEU A 487 9.50 -17.13 7.14
CA LEU A 487 8.12 -16.73 6.96
C LEU A 487 7.98 -15.54 6.01
N SER A 488 9.07 -14.87 5.58
CA SER A 488 9.01 -13.67 4.72
C SER A 488 8.05 -13.76 3.52
N PRO A 489 7.92 -14.89 2.78
CA PRO A 489 7.00 -14.96 1.64
C PRO A 489 5.52 -14.79 1.99
N ILE A 490 5.15 -14.95 3.26
CA ILE A 490 3.78 -14.80 3.77
C ILE A 490 3.62 -13.61 4.73
N LEU A 491 4.71 -12.91 5.08
CA LEU A 491 4.72 -11.78 5.99
C LEU A 491 4.47 -10.45 5.28
#